data_AF-A0A7W1LQM3-F1
#
_entry.id   AF-A0A7W1LQM3-F1
#
_cell.length_a   1.000
_cell.length_b   1.000
_cell.length_c   1.000
_cell.angle_alpha   90.00
_cell.angle_beta   90.00
_cell.angle_gamma   90.00
#
_symmetry.space_group_name_H-M   'P 1'
#
loop_
_entity.id
_entity.type
_entity.pdbx_description
1 polymer ?
#
loop_
_entity_poly.entity_id
_entity_poly.type
_entity_poly.pdbx_seq_one_letter_code
_entity_poly.pdbx_strand_id
1 'polypeptide(L)'
;MSTWLRLGRAAMALAIVVGIVAQFNYSSDRTAFSATNFFSYFTILSNIIAAVALAIVAARPAVRDHVGLGHVLRGAATLYMTVTGIVYATLLAPAGVDVDVQLVWVNLVLHVIGPIVVVGDWLIDPPRTAPSVSTAGLWLVVPSVWLVYTLIRGPIVDWYPYPFLDPNERSTIEIVIVCVGIFVLFIALAAGVRWWPSRRRATSPAVAA
;
A
#
# COMPACT_ATOMS: atom_id res chain seq x y z
N MET A 1 -16.98 5.93 15.95
CA MET A 1 -15.52 5.75 15.96
C MET A 1 -14.95 6.26 17.28
N SER A 2 -14.19 5.45 18.01
CA SER A 2 -13.56 5.86 19.28
C SER A 2 -12.42 6.87 19.04
N THR A 3 -12.19 7.77 19.99
CA THR A 3 -11.09 8.76 19.92
C THR A 3 -9.73 8.10 19.74
N TRP A 4 -9.52 6.93 20.37
CA TRP A 4 -8.29 6.15 20.25
C TRP A 4 -7.98 5.70 18.83
N LEU A 5 -8.98 5.25 18.05
CA LEU A 5 -8.76 4.87 16.65
C LEU A 5 -8.36 6.07 15.79
N ARG A 6 -8.96 7.24 16.04
CA ARG A 6 -8.60 8.48 15.31
C ARG A 6 -7.15 8.88 15.59
N LEU A 7 -6.76 8.85 16.87
CA LEU A 7 -5.40 9.17 17.28
C LEU A 7 -4.40 8.17 16.71
N GLY A 8 -4.71 6.87 16.74
CA GLY A 8 -3.87 5.82 16.14
C GLY A 8 -3.67 6.01 14.63
N ARG A 9 -4.74 6.31 13.89
CA ARG A 9 -4.67 6.62 12.45
C ARG A 9 -3.80 7.85 12.17
N ALA A 10 -3.99 8.92 12.93
CA ALA A 10 -3.22 10.15 12.78
C ALA A 10 -1.74 9.93 13.11
N ALA A 11 -1.44 9.19 14.18
CA ALA A 11 -0.08 8.85 14.58
C ALA A 11 0.62 7.99 13.52
N MET A 12 -0.07 6.99 12.97
CA MET A 12 0.50 6.16 11.89
C MET A 12 0.69 6.96 10.59
N ALA A 13 -0.27 7.80 10.21
CA ALA A 13 -0.11 8.69 9.06
C ALA A 13 1.12 9.59 9.22
N LEU A 14 1.31 10.18 10.40
CA LEU A 14 2.47 10.99 10.72
C LEU A 14 3.77 10.17 10.68
N ALA A 15 3.79 8.98 11.27
CA ALA A 15 4.96 8.11 11.26
C ALA A 15 5.41 7.72 9.85
N ILE A 16 4.46 7.44 8.95
CA ILE A 16 4.74 7.16 7.53
C ILE A 16 5.33 8.39 6.85
N VAL A 17 4.73 9.58 7.03
CA VAL A 17 5.24 10.83 6.42
C VAL A 17 6.64 11.15 6.92
N VAL A 18 6.87 11.05 8.24
CA VAL A 18 8.19 11.26 8.84
C VAL A 18 9.19 10.23 8.32
N GLY A 19 8.78 8.96 8.15
CA GLY A 19 9.60 7.92 7.54
C GLY A 19 10.03 8.25 6.11
N ILE A 20 9.07 8.64 5.26
CA ILE A 20 9.36 9.03 3.87
C ILE A 20 10.29 10.23 3.81
N VAL A 21 10.03 11.28 4.60
CA VAL A 21 10.86 12.49 4.60
C VAL A 21 12.28 12.19 5.13
N ALA A 22 12.39 11.42 6.20
CA ALA A 22 13.69 11.03 6.75
C ALA A 22 14.50 10.22 5.75
N GLN A 23 13.88 9.25 5.08
CA GLN A 23 14.56 8.46 4.06
C GLN A 23 14.92 9.29 2.83
N PHE A 24 14.04 10.17 2.37
CA PHE A 24 14.33 11.07 1.25
C PHE A 24 15.56 11.94 1.53
N ASN A 25 15.62 12.57 2.71
CA ASN A 25 16.76 13.40 3.11
C ASN A 25 18.05 12.58 3.23
N TYR A 26 17.95 11.39 3.84
CA TYR A 26 19.11 10.49 3.96
C TYR A 26 19.62 10.04 2.59
N SER A 27 18.71 9.72 1.66
CA SER A 27 19.09 9.32 0.31
C SER A 27 19.58 10.50 -0.53
N SER A 28 19.08 11.73 -0.32
CA SER A 28 19.47 12.90 -1.12
C SER A 28 20.91 13.35 -0.94
N ASP A 29 21.54 12.99 0.18
CA ASP A 29 22.95 13.29 0.45
C ASP A 29 23.91 12.34 -0.32
N ARG A 30 23.37 11.34 -1.04
CA ARG A 30 24.16 10.37 -1.80
C ARG A 30 24.37 10.83 -3.25
N THR A 31 25.58 10.64 -3.77
CA THR A 31 26.01 11.10 -5.09
C THR A 31 25.23 10.52 -6.28
N ALA A 32 24.58 9.37 -6.11
CA ALA A 32 23.78 8.70 -7.15
C ALA A 32 22.26 8.86 -6.97
N PHE A 33 21.81 9.78 -6.11
CA PHE A 33 20.39 9.93 -5.81
C PHE A 33 19.58 10.46 -6.98
N SER A 34 18.37 9.91 -7.15
CA SER A 34 17.35 10.42 -8.06
C SER A 34 16.01 10.46 -7.35
N ALA A 35 15.46 11.67 -7.17
CA ALA A 35 14.13 11.86 -6.60
C ALA A 35 13.06 11.13 -7.42
N THR A 36 13.20 11.08 -8.75
CA THR A 36 12.28 10.34 -9.62
C THR A 36 12.34 8.85 -9.34
N ASN A 37 13.54 8.27 -9.14
CA ASN A 37 13.69 6.86 -8.76
C ASN A 37 13.05 6.58 -7.40
N PHE A 38 13.32 7.43 -6.41
CA PHE A 38 12.74 7.34 -5.07
C PHE A 38 11.21 7.29 -5.09
N PHE A 39 10.55 8.21 -5.80
CA PHE A 39 9.10 8.22 -5.92
C PHE A 39 8.54 7.18 -6.91
N SER A 40 9.40 6.50 -7.68
CA SER A 40 9.01 5.39 -8.56
C SER A 40 8.92 4.05 -7.83
N TYR A 41 9.34 3.94 -6.56
CA TYR A 41 9.08 2.76 -5.75
C TYR A 41 7.58 2.63 -5.44
N PHE A 42 7.01 1.45 -5.70
CA PHE A 42 5.61 1.18 -5.33
C PHE A 42 5.40 1.28 -3.82
N THR A 43 6.40 0.90 -3.02
CA THR A 43 6.39 1.06 -1.56
C THR A 43 6.17 2.52 -1.14
N ILE A 44 6.86 3.47 -1.77
CA ILE A 44 6.70 4.90 -1.43
C ILE A 44 5.31 5.37 -1.84
N LEU A 45 4.85 5.01 -3.04
CA LEU A 45 3.51 5.35 -3.50
C LEU A 45 2.40 4.76 -2.59
N SER A 46 2.52 3.48 -2.21
CA SER A 46 1.54 2.80 -1.34
C SER A 46 1.49 3.43 0.05
N ASN A 47 2.65 3.79 0.61
CA ASN A 47 2.75 4.48 1.89
C ASN A 47 2.17 5.90 1.84
N ILE A 48 2.42 6.68 0.77
CA ILE A 48 1.78 7.99 0.58
C ILE A 48 0.27 7.86 0.57
N ILE A 49 -0.26 6.91 -0.21
CA ILE A 49 -1.71 6.65 -0.31
C ILE A 49 -2.26 6.23 1.06
N ALA A 50 -1.54 5.40 1.82
CA ALA A 50 -1.92 5.01 3.17
C ALA A 50 -1.95 6.19 4.14
N ALA A 51 -0.91 7.03 4.18
CA ALA A 51 -0.86 8.22 5.02
C ALA A 51 -2.02 9.17 4.72
N VAL A 52 -2.30 9.44 3.44
CA VAL A 52 -3.42 10.27 3.01
C VAL A 52 -4.76 9.66 3.42
N ALA A 53 -4.96 8.36 3.18
CA ALA A 53 -6.21 7.68 3.55
C ALA A 53 -6.45 7.73 5.07
N LEU A 54 -5.42 7.41 5.87
CA LEU A 54 -5.49 7.46 7.33
C LEU A 54 -5.76 8.88 7.85
N ALA A 55 -5.10 9.90 7.29
CA ALA A 55 -5.32 11.30 7.65
C ALA A 55 -6.76 11.75 7.34
N ILE A 56 -7.29 11.42 6.16
CA ILE A 56 -8.67 11.74 5.77
C ILE A 56 -9.67 11.11 6.75
N VAL A 57 -9.47 9.84 7.11
CA VAL A 57 -10.40 9.15 8.01
C VAL A 57 -10.24 9.63 9.46
N ALA A 58 -9.02 9.96 9.92
CA ALA A 58 -8.79 10.52 11.26
C ALA A 58 -9.45 11.90 11.46
N ALA A 59 -9.46 12.73 10.41
CA ALA A 59 -10.02 14.08 10.43
C ALA A 59 -11.56 14.12 10.38
N ARG A 60 -12.24 13.05 9.95
CA ARG A 60 -13.70 13.05 9.79
C ARG A 60 -14.45 12.73 11.10
N PRO A 61 -15.50 13.48 11.46
CA PRO A 61 -16.38 13.14 12.57
C PRO A 61 -17.14 11.83 12.31
N ALA A 62 -17.34 11.02 13.36
CA ALA A 62 -18.01 9.71 13.30
C ALA A 62 -19.45 9.71 12.75
N VAL A 63 -20.06 10.89 12.61
CA VAL A 63 -21.47 11.07 12.18
C VAL A 63 -21.60 11.14 10.65
N ARG A 64 -20.50 11.37 9.91
CA ARG A 64 -20.49 11.54 8.44
C ARG A 64 -19.94 10.31 7.68
N ASP A 65 -20.26 9.11 8.15
CA ASP A 65 -19.93 7.84 7.50
C ASP A 65 -20.79 7.61 6.25
N HIS A 66 -20.55 8.38 5.20
CA HIS A 66 -21.09 8.12 3.87
C HIS A 66 -19.99 7.64 2.94
N VAL A 67 -20.39 6.78 2.00
CA VAL A 67 -19.60 6.10 0.97
C VAL A 67 -18.90 7.11 0.06
N GLY A 68 -17.85 7.76 0.57
CA GLY A 68 -17.09 8.80 -0.12
C GLY A 68 -15.66 8.38 -0.46
N LEU A 69 -14.96 9.27 -1.16
CA LEU A 69 -13.58 9.08 -1.64
C LEU A 69 -12.62 8.53 -0.55
N GLY A 70 -12.78 8.94 0.72
CA GLY A 70 -11.96 8.45 1.83
C GLY A 70 -12.07 6.93 2.07
N HIS A 71 -13.25 6.33 1.89
CA HIS A 71 -13.41 4.88 2.03
C HIS A 71 -12.82 4.11 0.84
N VAL A 72 -12.92 4.67 -0.36
CA VAL A 72 -12.30 4.11 -1.57
C VAL A 72 -10.79 4.12 -1.43
N LEU A 73 -10.22 5.26 -1.02
CA LEU A 73 -8.78 5.41 -0.78
C LEU A 73 -8.29 4.51 0.36
N ARG A 74 -9.07 4.34 1.42
CA ARG A 74 -8.72 3.44 2.52
C ARG A 74 -8.69 1.97 2.09
N GLY A 75 -9.65 1.54 1.28
CA GLY A 75 -9.62 0.19 0.71
C GLY A 75 -8.44 -0.03 -0.24
N ALA A 76 -8.11 0.96 -1.08
CA ALA A 76 -6.92 0.97 -1.92
C ALA A 76 -5.64 0.88 -1.07
N ALA A 77 -5.51 1.72 -0.04
CA ALA A 77 -4.39 1.70 0.90
C ALA A 77 -4.24 0.33 1.57
N THR A 78 -5.33 -0.27 2.05
CA THR A 78 -5.29 -1.64 2.61
C THR A 78 -4.77 -2.65 1.60
N LEU A 79 -5.25 -2.62 0.36
CA LEU A 79 -4.77 -3.51 -0.70
C LEU A 79 -3.27 -3.31 -0.96
N TYR A 80 -2.84 -2.08 -1.18
CA TYR A 80 -1.46 -1.78 -1.58
C TYR A 80 -0.47 -2.05 -0.45
N MET A 81 -0.83 -1.71 0.78
CA MET A 81 -0.01 -1.97 1.95
C MET A 81 0.08 -3.47 2.26
N THR A 82 -0.99 -4.23 2.04
CA THR A 82 -0.95 -5.71 2.17
C THR A 82 0.05 -6.30 1.17
N VAL A 83 -0.04 -5.91 -0.12
CA VAL A 83 0.90 -6.40 -1.13
C VAL A 83 2.33 -5.94 -0.83
N THR A 84 2.52 -4.68 -0.38
CA THR A 84 3.83 -4.15 0.01
C THR A 84 4.47 -5.02 1.11
N GLY A 85 3.72 -5.32 2.17
CA GLY A 85 4.22 -6.17 3.26
C GLY A 85 4.53 -7.61 2.80
N ILE A 86 3.67 -8.21 1.96
CA ILE A 86 3.90 -9.56 1.43
C ILE A 86 5.14 -9.59 0.54
N VAL A 87 5.22 -8.73 -0.47
CA VAL A 87 6.35 -8.67 -1.42
C VAL A 87 7.65 -8.38 -0.68
N TYR A 88 7.63 -7.49 0.31
CA TYR A 88 8.79 -7.26 1.15
C TYR A 88 9.22 -8.51 1.90
N ALA A 89 8.30 -9.16 2.61
CA ALA A 89 8.62 -10.33 3.44
C ALA A 89 9.07 -11.55 2.61
N THR A 90 8.59 -11.70 1.38
CA THR A 90 8.84 -12.90 0.57
C THR A 90 9.89 -12.71 -0.52
N LEU A 91 9.97 -11.54 -1.15
CA LEU A 91 10.84 -11.31 -2.32
C LEU A 91 12.03 -10.40 -2.01
N LEU A 92 11.93 -9.49 -1.04
CA LEU A 92 12.95 -8.47 -0.81
C LEU A 92 13.82 -8.77 0.42
N ALA A 93 13.20 -8.97 1.59
CA ALA A 93 13.91 -9.17 2.84
C ALA A 93 14.79 -10.44 2.85
N PRO A 94 14.31 -11.61 2.37
CA PRO A 94 15.16 -12.82 2.32
C PRO A 94 16.35 -12.68 1.37
N ALA A 95 16.23 -11.85 0.33
CA ALA A 95 17.26 -11.60 -0.66
C ALA A 95 18.22 -10.47 -0.24
N GLY A 96 18.02 -9.84 0.93
CA GLY A 96 18.85 -8.71 1.39
C GLY A 96 18.81 -7.51 0.45
N VAL A 97 17.73 -7.35 -0.34
CA VAL A 97 17.62 -6.30 -1.34
C VAL A 97 17.51 -4.94 -0.65
N ASP A 98 18.45 -4.04 -0.97
CA ASP A 98 18.38 -2.64 -0.58
C ASP A 98 17.36 -1.91 -1.48
N VAL A 99 16.15 -1.73 -0.98
CA VAL A 99 15.06 -1.02 -1.68
C VAL A 99 15.04 0.48 -1.39
N ASP A 100 16.22 1.09 -1.30
CA ASP A 100 16.41 2.51 -0.96
C ASP A 100 15.79 2.93 0.39
N VAL A 101 15.62 1.96 1.31
CA VAL A 101 15.20 2.20 2.69
C VAL A 101 16.28 1.75 3.68
N GLN A 102 17.41 2.46 3.63
CA GLN A 102 18.61 2.15 4.39
C GLN A 102 18.46 2.43 5.90
N LEU A 103 17.53 3.31 6.30
CA LEU A 103 17.25 3.56 7.70
C LEU A 103 16.39 2.42 8.27
N VAL A 104 16.95 1.62 9.18
CA VAL A 104 16.31 0.42 9.76
C VAL A 104 14.90 0.68 10.29
N TRP A 105 14.71 1.79 11.02
CA TRP A 105 13.40 2.14 11.57
C TRP A 105 12.41 2.56 10.48
N VAL A 106 12.87 3.24 9.42
CA VAL A 106 12.00 3.59 8.28
C VAL A 106 11.58 2.32 7.56
N ASN A 107 12.52 1.40 7.33
CA ASN A 107 12.23 0.12 6.71
C ASN A 107 11.18 -0.66 7.51
N LEU A 108 11.32 -0.69 8.84
CA LEU A 108 10.33 -1.31 9.72
C LEU A 108 8.96 -0.62 9.62
N VAL A 109 8.91 0.71 9.60
CA VAL A 109 7.64 1.46 9.50
C VAL A 109 6.98 1.24 8.14
N LEU A 110 7.69 1.41 7.03
CA LEU A 110 7.11 1.42 5.68
C LEU A 110 6.79 0.02 5.14
N HIS A 111 7.51 -1.02 5.58
CA HIS A 111 7.35 -2.39 5.06
C HIS A 111 6.72 -3.37 6.05
N VAL A 112 6.66 -3.06 7.35
CA VAL A 112 6.16 -4.01 8.37
C VAL A 112 5.05 -3.41 9.21
N ILE A 113 5.35 -2.39 10.02
CA ILE A 113 4.39 -1.84 10.99
C ILE A 113 3.24 -1.13 10.27
N GLY A 114 3.55 -0.28 9.28
CA GLY A 114 2.55 0.41 8.46
C GLY A 114 1.57 -0.57 7.81
N PRO A 115 2.05 -1.59 7.07
CA PRO A 115 1.20 -2.66 6.55
C PRO A 115 0.31 -3.33 7.58
N ILE A 116 0.87 -3.76 8.71
CA ILE A 116 0.11 -4.42 9.78
C ILE A 116 -0.99 -3.49 10.33
N VAL A 117 -0.65 -2.22 10.60
CA VAL A 117 -1.61 -1.25 11.16
C VAL A 117 -2.71 -0.90 10.17
N VAL A 118 -2.39 -0.68 8.88
CA VAL A 118 -3.39 -0.35 7.86
C VAL A 118 -4.34 -1.53 7.59
N VAL A 119 -3.84 -2.77 7.62
CA VAL A 119 -4.68 -3.97 7.53
C VAL A 119 -5.52 -4.12 8.79
N GLY A 120 -4.91 -4.04 9.98
CA GLY A 120 -5.62 -4.12 11.25
C GLY A 120 -6.72 -3.07 11.37
N ASP A 121 -6.45 -1.84 10.92
CA ASP A 121 -7.42 -0.76 10.85
C ASP A 121 -8.67 -1.15 10.06
N TRP A 122 -8.50 -1.72 8.85
CA TRP A 122 -9.61 -2.20 8.02
C TRP A 122 -10.40 -3.35 8.66
N LEU A 123 -9.71 -4.22 9.41
CA LEU A 123 -10.32 -5.37 10.06
C LEU A 123 -11.11 -5.01 11.32
N ILE A 124 -10.64 -4.00 12.06
CA ILE A 124 -11.23 -3.51 13.32
C ILE A 124 -12.42 -2.57 13.04
N ASP A 125 -12.26 -1.65 12.10
CA ASP A 125 -13.29 -0.66 11.74
C ASP A 125 -13.63 -0.77 10.25
N PRO A 126 -14.31 -1.84 9.82
CA PRO A 126 -14.65 -2.06 8.42
C PRO A 126 -15.69 -1.04 7.92
N PRO A 127 -15.72 -0.73 6.61
CA PRO A 127 -16.69 0.19 6.06
C PRO A 127 -18.15 -0.27 6.29
N ARG A 128 -19.02 0.72 6.52
CA ARG A 128 -20.47 0.52 6.67
C ARG A 128 -21.16 0.04 5.41
N THR A 129 -20.53 -0.04 4.25
CA THR A 129 -21.04 -0.72 3.06
C THR A 129 -19.90 -1.52 2.45
N ALA A 130 -20.18 -2.73 1.98
CA ALA A 130 -19.17 -3.49 1.26
C ALA A 130 -18.83 -2.74 -0.04
N PRO A 131 -17.54 -2.58 -0.37
CA PRO A 131 -17.13 -1.97 -1.64
C PRO A 131 -17.77 -2.70 -2.84
N SER A 132 -18.14 -1.96 -3.87
CA SER A 132 -18.66 -2.57 -5.10
C SER A 132 -17.55 -3.30 -5.86
N VAL A 133 -17.91 -4.18 -6.80
CA VAL A 133 -16.92 -4.80 -7.70
C VAL A 133 -16.19 -3.73 -8.53
N SER A 134 -16.91 -2.70 -8.98
CA SER A 134 -16.33 -1.57 -9.69
C SER A 134 -15.32 -0.79 -8.83
N THR A 135 -15.60 -0.63 -7.53
CA THR A 135 -14.65 -0.02 -6.59
C THR A 135 -13.39 -0.87 -6.43
N ALA A 136 -13.53 -2.19 -6.33
CA ALA A 136 -12.38 -3.09 -6.28
C ALA A 136 -11.56 -3.05 -7.58
N GLY A 137 -12.22 -3.00 -8.73
CA GLY A 137 -11.57 -2.81 -10.03
C GLY A 137 -10.81 -1.48 -10.12
N LEU A 138 -11.37 -0.39 -9.56
CA LEU A 138 -10.69 0.90 -9.49
C LEU A 138 -9.38 0.84 -8.68
N TRP A 139 -9.31 0.03 -7.63
CA TRP A 139 -8.07 -0.14 -6.87
C TRP A 139 -6.96 -0.79 -7.69
N LEU A 140 -7.27 -1.56 -8.73
CA LEU A 140 -6.25 -2.18 -9.59
C LEU A 140 -5.64 -1.19 -10.60
N VAL A 141 -6.22 0.00 -10.77
CA VAL A 141 -5.71 1.00 -11.72
C VAL A 141 -4.32 1.48 -11.33
N VAL A 142 -4.09 1.86 -10.07
CA VAL A 142 -2.78 2.36 -9.61
C VAL A 142 -1.65 1.35 -9.82
N PRO A 143 -1.73 0.09 -9.34
CA PRO A 143 -0.65 -0.88 -9.58
C PRO A 143 -0.46 -1.21 -11.07
N SER A 144 -1.54 -1.22 -11.87
CA SER A 144 -1.44 -1.43 -13.33
C SER A 144 -0.68 -0.30 -14.01
N VAL A 145 -1.06 0.96 -13.72
CA VAL A 145 -0.41 2.15 -14.28
C VAL A 145 1.05 2.21 -13.83
N TRP A 146 1.32 1.93 -12.55
CA TRP A 146 2.68 1.89 -12.02
C TRP A 146 3.55 0.84 -12.71
N LEU A 147 3.03 -0.37 -12.96
CA LEU A 147 3.78 -1.42 -13.64
C LEU A 147 4.08 -1.02 -15.09
N VAL A 148 3.09 -0.51 -15.83
CA VAL A 148 3.28 -0.04 -17.21
C VAL A 148 4.31 1.09 -17.26
N TYR A 149 4.18 2.08 -16.38
CA TYR A 149 5.15 3.16 -16.23
C TYR A 149 6.57 2.62 -15.98
N THR A 150 6.71 1.67 -15.05
CA THR A 150 8.02 1.10 -14.67
C THR A 150 8.66 0.35 -15.83
N LEU A 151 7.91 -0.48 -16.55
CA LEU A 151 8.41 -1.26 -17.69
C LEU A 151 8.76 -0.40 -18.90
N ILE A 152 8.07 0.73 -19.11
CA ILE A 152 8.41 1.70 -20.17
C ILE A 152 9.64 2.52 -19.77
N ARG A 153 9.67 3.02 -18.53
CA ARG A 153 10.74 3.91 -18.05
C ARG A 153 12.06 3.16 -17.87
N GLY A 154 12.02 1.93 -17.38
CA GLY A 154 13.18 1.11 -17.06
C GLY A 154 14.29 1.13 -18.12
N PRO A 155 14.02 0.73 -19.37
CA PRO A 155 15.03 0.74 -20.43
C PRO A 155 15.44 2.15 -20.92
N ILE A 156 14.65 3.19 -20.61
CA ILE A 156 14.95 4.59 -21.01
C ILE A 156 16.01 5.20 -20.10
N VAL A 157 15.96 4.89 -18.80
CA VAL A 157 16.86 5.46 -17.80
C VAL A 157 17.82 4.43 -17.19
N ASP A 158 17.79 3.20 -17.69
CA ASP A 158 18.57 2.05 -17.22
C ASP A 158 18.47 1.83 -15.70
N TRP A 159 17.22 1.85 -15.19
CA TRP A 159 16.96 1.67 -13.76
C TRP A 159 15.57 1.10 -13.50
N TYR A 160 15.53 0.10 -12.62
CA TYR A 160 14.29 -0.53 -12.15
C TYR A 160 14.21 -0.44 -10.62
N PRO A 161 13.00 -0.24 -10.05
CA PRO A 161 12.85 -0.12 -8.60
C PRO A 161 13.11 -1.43 -7.86
N TYR A 162 13.02 -2.58 -8.53
CA TYR A 162 13.19 -3.88 -7.90
C TYR A 162 14.00 -4.83 -8.80
N PRO A 163 14.93 -5.63 -8.25
CA PRO A 163 15.72 -6.58 -9.03
C PRO A 163 14.89 -7.62 -9.78
N PHE A 164 13.72 -7.98 -9.26
CA PHE A 164 12.80 -8.91 -9.94
C PHE A 164 12.10 -8.31 -11.18
N LEU A 165 12.30 -7.02 -11.45
CA LEU A 165 11.88 -6.33 -12.67
C LEU A 165 13.04 -6.01 -13.61
N ASP A 166 14.28 -6.23 -13.18
CA ASP A 166 15.47 -5.81 -13.91
C ASP A 166 15.92 -6.91 -14.89
N PRO A 167 15.97 -6.63 -16.21
CA PRO A 167 16.42 -7.58 -17.22
C PRO A 167 17.93 -7.90 -17.14
N ASN A 168 18.71 -7.13 -16.39
CA ASN A 168 20.11 -7.44 -16.10
C ASN A 168 20.27 -8.50 -15.01
N GLU A 169 19.27 -8.64 -14.14
CA GLU A 169 19.25 -9.58 -13.01
C GLU A 169 18.41 -10.84 -13.28
N ARG A 170 17.45 -10.75 -14.22
CA ARG A 170 16.46 -11.80 -14.50
C ARG A 170 16.18 -11.94 -15.99
N SER A 171 15.84 -13.14 -16.43
CA SER A 171 15.33 -13.37 -17.78
C SER A 171 13.95 -12.74 -17.96
N THR A 172 13.59 -12.41 -19.21
CA THR A 172 12.26 -11.86 -19.55
C THR A 172 11.13 -12.77 -19.07
N ILE A 173 11.30 -14.09 -19.14
CA ILE A 173 10.29 -15.06 -18.70
C ILE A 173 10.08 -14.98 -17.18
N GLU A 174 11.16 -14.91 -16.39
CA GLU A 174 11.07 -14.76 -14.94
C GLU A 174 10.36 -13.45 -14.55
N ILE A 175 10.69 -12.34 -15.20
CA ILE A 175 10.06 -11.04 -14.96
C ILE A 175 8.55 -11.12 -15.24
N VAL A 176 8.16 -11.71 -16.37
CA VAL A 176 6.73 -11.90 -16.73
C VAL A 176 6.02 -12.76 -15.69
N ILE A 177 6.61 -13.88 -15.26
CA ILE A 177 6.03 -14.75 -14.23
C ILE A 177 5.81 -14.01 -12.92
N VAL A 178 6.81 -13.25 -12.44
CA VAL A 178 6.70 -12.48 -11.20
C VAL A 178 5.64 -11.38 -11.33
N CYS A 179 5.63 -10.64 -12.44
CA CYS A 179 4.63 -9.60 -12.69
C CYS A 179 3.20 -10.16 -12.68
N VAL A 180 2.97 -11.26 -13.40
CA VAL A 180 1.67 -11.94 -13.44
C VAL A 180 1.29 -12.47 -12.05
N GLY A 181 2.22 -13.10 -11.34
CA GLY A 181 1.99 -13.61 -9.99
C GLY A 181 1.58 -12.52 -9.00
N ILE A 182 2.30 -11.40 -8.98
CA ILE A 182 1.97 -10.24 -8.15
C ILE A 182 0.62 -9.63 -8.57
N PHE A 183 0.32 -9.57 -9.86
CA PHE A 183 -0.97 -9.04 -10.33
C PHE A 183 -2.15 -9.93 -9.95
N VAL A 184 -1.99 -11.25 -10.03
CA VAL A 184 -2.97 -12.22 -9.51
C VAL A 184 -3.16 -12.04 -8.01
N LEU A 185 -2.08 -11.82 -7.25
CA LEU A 185 -2.15 -11.50 -5.82
C LEU A 185 -2.96 -10.22 -5.57
N PHE A 186 -2.75 -9.15 -6.35
CA PHE A 186 -3.57 -7.94 -6.26
C PHE A 186 -5.05 -8.21 -6.47
N ILE A 187 -5.41 -9.00 -7.49
CA ILE A 187 -6.82 -9.36 -7.77
C ILE A 187 -7.43 -10.15 -6.60
N ALA A 188 -6.71 -11.18 -6.12
CA ALA A 188 -7.17 -12.01 -5.00
C ALA A 188 -7.37 -11.20 -3.71
N LEU A 189 -6.42 -10.31 -3.39
CA LEU A 189 -6.51 -9.45 -2.22
C LEU A 189 -7.58 -8.36 -2.38
N ALA A 190 -7.78 -7.81 -3.58
CA ALA A 190 -8.86 -6.85 -3.82
C ALA A 190 -10.22 -7.48 -3.55
N ALA A 191 -10.42 -8.74 -3.96
CA ALA A 191 -11.61 -9.51 -3.63
C ALA A 191 -11.75 -9.73 -2.11
N GLY A 192 -10.65 -10.07 -1.41
CA GLY A 192 -10.61 -10.25 0.04
C GLY A 192 -10.95 -8.97 0.82
N VAL A 193 -10.31 -7.85 0.49
CA VAL A 193 -10.54 -6.52 1.10
C VAL A 193 -12.01 -6.11 0.92
N ARG A 194 -12.57 -6.34 -0.27
CA ARG A 194 -13.98 -6.09 -0.57
C ARG A 194 -14.92 -6.98 0.26
N TRP A 195 -14.58 -8.25 0.42
CA TRP A 195 -15.48 -9.25 0.99
C TRP A 195 -15.55 -9.23 2.51
N TRP A 196 -14.46 -8.92 3.21
CA TRP A 196 -14.43 -8.94 4.68
C TRP A 196 -15.56 -8.14 5.35
N PRO A 197 -15.85 -6.88 4.95
CA PRO A 197 -16.94 -6.08 5.53
C PRO A 197 -18.34 -6.67 5.31
N SER A 198 -18.51 -7.52 4.29
CA SER A 198 -19.80 -8.17 4.00
C SER A 198 -20.14 -9.26 5.02
N ARG A 199 -19.13 -9.99 5.53
CA ARG A 199 -19.33 -11.08 6.49
C ARG A 199 -19.76 -10.62 7.87
N ARG A 200 -19.17 -9.55 8.40
CA ARG A 200 -19.50 -9.04 9.74
C ARG A 200 -20.95 -8.55 9.87
N ARG A 201 -21.62 -8.30 8.75
CA ARG A 201 -23.04 -7.90 8.72
C ARG A 201 -24.00 -9.07 8.83
N ALA A 202 -23.68 -10.21 8.21
CA ALA A 202 -24.50 -11.42 8.32
C ALA A 202 -24.57 -11.94 9.76
N THR A 203 -23.58 -11.59 10.59
CA THR A 203 -23.48 -11.98 12.00
C THR A 203 -24.05 -10.97 12.99
N SER A 204 -24.50 -9.79 12.55
CA SER A 204 -25.22 -8.86 13.43
C SER A 204 -26.70 -9.26 13.40
N PRO A 205 -27.28 -9.75 14.51
CA PRO A 205 -28.71 -9.99 14.57
C PRO A 205 -29.41 -8.69 14.20
N ALA A 206 -30.35 -8.74 13.27
CA ALA A 206 -31.33 -7.67 13.15
C ALA A 206 -31.89 -7.49 14.56
N VAL A 207 -31.66 -6.32 15.16
CA VAL A 207 -32.48 -5.87 16.28
C VAL A 207 -33.86 -5.73 15.66
N ALA A 208 -34.62 -6.81 15.73
CA ALA A 208 -36.02 -6.85 15.34
C ALA A 208 -36.74 -5.88 16.27
N ALA A 209 -37.09 -4.73 15.71
CA ALA A 209 -38.11 -3.85 16.24
C ALA A 209 -39.49 -4.35 15.75
#